data_AF-A0A3C0A607-F1
#
_entry.id   AF-A0A3C0A607-F1
#
_cell.length_a   1.000
_cell.length_b   1.000
_cell.length_c   1.000
_cell.angle_alpha   90.00
_cell.angle_beta   90.00
_cell.angle_gamma   90.00
#
_symmetry.space_group_name_H-M   'P 1'
#
loop_
_entity.id
_entity.type
_entity.pdbx_description
1 polymer ?
#
loop_
_entity_poly.entity_id
_entity_poly.type
_entity_poly.pdbx_seq_one_letter_code
_entity_poly.pdbx_strand_id
1 'polypeptide(L)'
;MKQIHLIFPHQLFKASPLFDIDAPIYLVEEYLFFKQYPFHKQKIAFHRATMKRYADFLTQQKNREVTYVEATQKISDIRELLPALKKQGISHINYIDPTDNWLDKRIQEGCKALGISLKALENPLFLNTKEELLPFFGKNK
;
A
#
# COMPACT_ATOMS: atom_id res chain seq x y z
N MET A 1 5.30 -20.00 2.19
CA MET A 1 5.83 -18.61 2.12
C MET A 1 4.82 -17.69 2.76
N LYS A 2 5.23 -16.79 3.67
CA LYS A 2 4.29 -15.83 4.28
C LYS A 2 4.16 -14.61 3.37
N GLN A 3 2.94 -14.37 2.90
CA GLN A 3 2.60 -13.23 2.06
C GLN A 3 1.63 -12.30 2.77
N ILE A 4 1.68 -11.01 2.44
CA ILE A 4 0.75 -10.01 2.93
C ILE A 4 0.29 -9.09 1.79
N HIS A 5 -0.73 -8.30 2.08
CA HIS A 5 -1.16 -7.17 1.28
C HIS A 5 -0.77 -5.86 1.96
N LEU A 6 -0.23 -4.90 1.21
CA LEU A 6 -0.09 -3.50 1.68
C LEU A 6 -1.19 -2.63 1.06
N ILE A 7 -1.85 -1.84 1.89
CA ILE A 7 -2.84 -0.83 1.46
C ILE A 7 -2.48 0.52 2.08
N PHE A 8 -2.48 1.56 1.23
CA PHE A 8 -2.12 2.93 1.59
C PHE A 8 -3.34 3.88 1.64
N PRO A 9 -3.20 5.09 2.22
CA PRO A 9 -4.33 5.98 2.52
C PRO A 9 -5.18 6.42 1.32
N HIS A 10 -4.63 6.39 0.11
CA HIS A 10 -5.29 6.77 -1.15
C HIS A 10 -5.84 5.58 -1.95
N GLN A 11 -5.77 4.35 -1.40
CA GLN A 11 -6.12 3.11 -2.11
C GLN A 11 -7.29 2.34 -1.45
N LEU A 12 -8.26 3.05 -0.87
CA LEU A 12 -9.37 2.48 -0.11
C LEU A 12 -10.53 2.03 -1.03
N PHE A 13 -10.28 1.03 -1.89
CA PHE A 13 -11.24 0.60 -2.91
C PHE A 13 -12.26 -0.42 -2.39
N LYS A 14 -13.56 -0.17 -2.60
CA LYS A 14 -14.63 -1.14 -2.30
C LYS A 14 -14.47 -2.45 -3.08
N ALA A 15 -14.05 -2.36 -4.34
CA ALA A 15 -13.67 -3.48 -5.19
C ALA A 15 -12.16 -3.35 -5.44
N SER A 16 -11.37 -4.10 -4.67
CA SER A 16 -9.90 -4.08 -4.74
C SER A 16 -9.39 -5.35 -5.41
N PRO A 17 -8.41 -5.27 -6.33
CA PRO A 17 -7.80 -6.46 -6.93
C PRO A 17 -7.02 -7.31 -5.89
N LEU A 18 -6.68 -6.73 -4.74
CA LEU A 18 -6.06 -7.48 -3.64
C LEU A 18 -7.00 -8.52 -3.03
N PHE A 19 -8.32 -8.41 -3.24
CA PHE A 19 -9.28 -9.36 -2.69
C PHE A 19 -9.30 -10.70 -3.43
N ASP A 20 -8.71 -10.80 -4.61
CA ASP A 20 -8.63 -12.06 -5.35
C ASP A 20 -7.60 -13.03 -4.77
N ILE A 21 -6.74 -12.53 -3.86
CA ILE A 21 -5.70 -13.29 -3.18
C ILE A 21 -5.98 -13.30 -1.69
N ASP A 22 -6.00 -14.47 -1.06
CA ASP A 22 -6.14 -14.56 0.39
C ASP A 22 -4.80 -14.35 1.11
N ALA A 23 -4.68 -13.19 1.76
CA ALA A 23 -3.54 -12.83 2.59
C ALA A 23 -3.93 -11.77 3.64
N PRO A 24 -3.23 -11.72 4.79
CA PRO A 24 -3.40 -10.66 5.77
C PRO A 24 -3.10 -9.28 5.19
N ILE A 25 -3.88 -8.29 5.57
CA ILE A 25 -3.76 -6.91 5.11
C ILE A 25 -3.05 -6.07 6.16
N TYR A 26 -2.03 -5.34 5.73
CA TYR A 26 -1.45 -4.23 6.47
C TYR A 26 -2.01 -2.92 5.90
N LEU A 27 -2.86 -2.27 6.68
CA LEU A 27 -3.43 -0.97 6.34
C LEU A 27 -2.61 0.11 7.04
N VAL A 28 -1.85 0.89 6.27
CA VAL A 28 -0.75 1.71 6.79
C VAL A 28 -1.06 3.19 6.63
N GLU A 29 -1.12 3.93 7.74
CA GLU A 29 -1.16 5.41 7.74
C GLU A 29 0.22 5.97 7.34
N GLU A 30 0.59 5.76 6.07
CA GLU A 30 1.96 5.93 5.57
C GLU A 30 2.52 7.35 5.79
N TYR A 31 3.78 7.41 6.22
CA TYR A 31 4.51 8.64 6.53
C TYR A 31 4.36 9.75 5.47
N LEU A 32 4.44 9.39 4.18
CA LEU A 32 4.34 10.35 3.07
C LEU A 32 3.00 11.12 3.08
N PHE A 33 1.91 10.50 3.54
CA PHE A 33 0.57 11.10 3.53
C PHE A 33 0.20 11.80 4.84
N PHE A 34 0.91 11.51 5.94
CA PHE A 34 0.59 12.02 7.27
C PHE A 34 1.62 12.99 7.85
N LYS A 35 2.91 12.83 7.53
CA LYS A 35 4.02 13.47 8.28
C LYS A 35 5.12 14.09 7.43
N GLN A 36 5.20 13.80 6.13
CA GLN A 36 6.24 14.38 5.26
C GLN A 36 6.23 15.91 5.26
N TYR A 37 5.04 16.51 5.34
CA TYR A 37 4.83 17.94 5.35
C TYR A 37 3.88 18.33 6.49
N PRO A 38 3.83 19.62 6.88
CA PRO A 38 2.81 20.14 7.78
C PRO A 38 1.44 20.20 7.08
N PHE A 39 0.85 19.03 6.80
CA PHE A 39 -0.44 18.94 6.14
C PHE A 39 -1.55 19.59 6.97
N HIS A 40 -2.56 20.11 6.28
CA HIS A 40 -3.73 20.67 6.93
C HIS A 40 -4.40 19.64 7.84
N LYS A 41 -4.79 20.03 9.06
CA LYS A 41 -5.35 19.14 10.08
C LYS A 41 -6.59 18.38 9.57
N GLN A 42 -7.43 19.03 8.76
CA GLN A 42 -8.61 18.38 8.18
C GLN A 42 -8.25 17.28 7.17
N LYS A 43 -7.17 17.44 6.38
CA LYS A 43 -6.69 16.38 5.46
C LYS A 43 -6.27 15.15 6.25
N ILE A 44 -5.51 15.35 7.33
CA ILE A 44 -5.05 14.27 8.22
C ILE A 44 -6.24 13.57 8.89
N ALA A 45 -7.16 14.36 9.45
CA ALA A 45 -8.38 13.83 10.09
C ALA A 45 -9.22 13.02 9.10
N PHE A 46 -9.38 13.52 7.86
CA PHE A 46 -10.10 12.82 6.81
C PHE A 46 -9.44 11.49 6.44
N HIS A 47 -8.12 11.46 6.18
CA HIS A 47 -7.41 10.21 5.90
C HIS A 47 -7.57 9.20 7.03
N ARG A 48 -7.41 9.61 8.30
CA ARG A 48 -7.56 8.70 9.44
C ARG A 48 -8.99 8.16 9.54
N ALA A 49 -10.00 9.01 9.40
CA ALA A 49 -11.40 8.61 9.49
C ALA A 49 -11.79 7.60 8.39
N THR A 50 -11.40 7.86 7.14
CA THR A 50 -11.71 6.96 6.02
C THR A 50 -10.93 5.65 6.12
N MET A 51 -9.68 5.68 6.57
CA MET A 51 -8.89 4.47 6.79
C MET A 51 -9.44 3.60 7.92
N LYS A 52 -9.84 4.18 9.06
CA LYS A 52 -10.50 3.41 10.13
C LYS A 52 -11.81 2.79 9.64
N ARG A 53 -12.62 3.55 8.91
CA ARG A 53 -13.84 3.01 8.28
C ARG A 53 -13.54 1.88 7.29
N TYR A 54 -12.44 1.99 6.55
CA TYR A 54 -12.02 0.94 5.62
C TYR A 54 -11.51 -0.31 6.34
N ALA A 55 -10.83 -0.16 7.49
CA ALA A 55 -10.47 -1.30 8.34
C ALA A 55 -11.71 -2.07 8.83
N ASP A 56 -12.77 -1.36 9.25
CA ASP A 56 -14.05 -1.99 9.62
C ASP A 56 -14.68 -2.71 8.43
N PHE A 57 -14.66 -2.09 7.24
CA PHE A 57 -15.14 -2.72 6.01
C PHE A 57 -14.39 -4.03 5.68
N LEU A 58 -13.05 -4.00 5.77
CA LEU A 58 -12.21 -5.16 5.49
C LEU A 58 -12.46 -6.31 6.49
N THR A 59 -12.57 -6.00 7.77
CA THR A 59 -12.77 -7.01 8.82
C THR A 59 -14.21 -7.53 8.84
N GLN A 60 -15.21 -6.65 8.81
CA GLN A 60 -16.61 -7.02 9.01
C GLN A 60 -17.31 -7.49 7.73
N GLN A 61 -16.98 -6.91 6.58
CA GLN A 61 -17.68 -7.21 5.31
C GLN A 61 -16.85 -8.08 4.37
N LYS A 62 -15.51 -7.99 4.43
CA LYS A 62 -14.62 -8.82 3.60
C LYS A 62 -13.99 -9.98 4.37
N ASN A 63 -14.22 -10.07 5.68
CA ASN A 63 -13.70 -11.13 6.56
C ASN A 63 -12.18 -11.32 6.40
N ARG A 64 -11.42 -10.22 6.36
CA ARG A 64 -9.95 -10.24 6.24
C ARG A 64 -9.28 -10.00 7.57
N GLU A 65 -8.14 -10.65 7.78
CA GLU A 65 -7.21 -10.30 8.84
C GLU A 65 -6.56 -8.95 8.51
N VAL A 66 -6.70 -7.97 9.40
CA VAL A 66 -6.19 -6.61 9.21
C VAL A 66 -5.29 -6.21 10.36
N THR A 67 -4.04 -5.86 10.04
CA THR A 67 -3.13 -5.14 10.93
C THR A 67 -3.15 -3.66 10.58
N TYR A 68 -3.67 -2.83 11.48
CA TYR A 68 -3.73 -1.37 11.29
C TYR A 68 -2.48 -0.70 11.86
N VAL A 69 -1.72 0.00 11.01
CA VAL A 69 -0.50 0.71 11.41
C VAL A 69 -0.80 2.21 11.50
N GLU A 70 -0.78 2.75 12.71
CA GLU A 70 -1.07 4.17 12.96
C GLU A 70 0.13 5.07 12.65
N ALA A 71 -0.13 6.31 12.22
CA ALA A 71 0.87 7.32 11.89
C ALA A 71 1.78 7.68 13.07
N THR A 72 1.35 7.42 14.30
CA THR A 72 2.17 7.61 15.51
C THR A 72 3.22 6.51 15.71
N GLN A 73 3.06 5.36 15.05
CA GLN A 73 4.00 4.25 15.14
C GLN A 73 5.19 4.48 14.20
N LYS A 74 6.39 4.07 14.60
CA LYS A 74 7.60 4.19 13.75
C LYS A 74 7.45 3.44 12.43
N ILE A 75 6.84 2.26 12.47
CA ILE A 75 6.58 1.40 11.31
C ILE A 75 5.50 1.95 10.36
N SER A 76 4.94 3.14 10.61
CA SER A 76 4.14 3.88 9.61
C SER A 76 4.98 4.42 8.47
N ASP A 77 6.30 4.47 8.59
CA ASP A 77 7.18 4.72 7.45
C ASP A 77 7.51 3.38 6.79
N ILE A 78 7.21 3.23 5.50
CA ILE A 78 7.51 2.02 4.73
C ILE A 78 8.97 1.56 4.88
N ARG A 79 9.91 2.51 5.06
CA ARG A 79 11.35 2.20 5.24
C ARG A 79 11.63 1.46 6.54
N GLU A 80 10.78 1.63 7.55
CA GLU A 80 10.85 0.96 8.85
C GLU A 80 9.96 -0.29 8.87
N LEU A 81 8.84 -0.26 8.15
CA LEU A 81 7.92 -1.38 8.04
C LEU A 81 8.55 -2.59 7.36
N LEU A 82 9.22 -2.42 6.22
CA LEU A 82 9.76 -3.54 5.45
C LEU A 82 10.79 -4.37 6.23
N PRO A 83 11.77 -3.78 6.94
CA PRO A 83 12.65 -4.54 7.83
C PRO A 83 11.91 -5.25 8.97
N ALA A 84 10.87 -4.63 9.54
CA ALA A 84 10.06 -5.26 10.59
C ALA A 84 9.30 -6.47 10.05
N LEU A 85 8.69 -6.37 8.87
CA LEU A 85 8.01 -7.48 8.20
C LEU A 85 8.98 -8.62 7.86
N LYS A 86 10.20 -8.30 7.40
CA LYS A 86 11.22 -9.32 7.14
C LYS A 86 11.55 -10.12 8.40
N LYS A 87 11.71 -9.44 9.55
CA LYS A 87 11.96 -10.09 10.85
C LYS A 87 10.81 -11.00 11.29
N GLN A 88 9.58 -10.71 10.88
CA GLN A 88 8.41 -11.56 11.11
C GLN A 88 8.31 -12.74 10.12
N GLY A 89 9.27 -12.88 9.19
CA GLY A 89 9.33 -13.96 8.21
C GLY A 89 8.49 -13.72 6.95
N ILE A 90 8.02 -12.49 6.71
CA ILE A 90 7.35 -12.16 5.45
C ILE A 90 8.34 -12.27 4.28
N SER A 91 7.92 -12.97 3.23
CA SER A 91 8.73 -13.26 2.04
C SER A 91 8.11 -12.74 0.74
N HIS A 92 6.83 -12.35 0.76
CA HIS A 92 6.13 -11.82 -0.39
C HIS A 92 5.15 -10.71 0.00
N ILE A 93 5.03 -9.68 -0.84
CA ILE A 93 4.11 -8.57 -0.64
C ILE A 93 3.35 -8.31 -1.94
N ASN A 94 2.02 -8.36 -1.86
CA ASN A 94 1.16 -7.82 -2.91
C ASN A 94 0.75 -6.39 -2.53
N TYR A 95 0.69 -5.51 -3.51
CA TYR A 95 0.25 -4.13 -3.31
C TYR A 95 -0.32 -3.58 -4.61
N ILE A 96 -1.15 -2.55 -4.52
CA ILE A 96 -1.61 -1.82 -5.71
C ILE A 96 -0.54 -0.79 -6.05
N ASP A 97 -0.25 -0.59 -7.34
CA ASP A 97 0.67 0.45 -7.79
C ASP A 97 0.32 1.79 -7.11
N PRO A 98 1.23 2.35 -6.28
CA PRO A 98 0.94 3.51 -5.46
C PRO A 98 0.77 4.78 -6.29
N THR A 99 1.22 4.81 -7.55
CA THR A 99 1.28 6.04 -8.37
C THR A 99 1.96 7.21 -7.68
N ASP A 100 2.87 6.89 -6.75
CA ASP A 100 3.73 7.83 -6.04
C ASP A 100 5.18 7.36 -6.22
N ASN A 101 6.00 8.20 -6.83
CA ASN A 101 7.38 7.87 -7.20
C ASN A 101 8.25 7.57 -5.98
N TRP A 102 8.02 8.25 -4.85
CA TRP A 102 8.82 8.07 -3.65
C TRP A 102 8.44 6.78 -2.94
N LEU A 103 7.14 6.50 -2.83
CA LEU A 103 6.62 5.29 -2.21
C LEU A 103 7.01 4.05 -3.03
N ASP A 104 6.83 4.08 -4.35
CA ASP A 104 7.20 2.96 -5.22
C ASP A 104 8.69 2.66 -5.13
N LYS A 105 9.54 3.69 -5.25
CA LYS A 105 10.99 3.54 -5.12
C LYS A 105 11.38 2.93 -3.78
N ARG A 106 10.80 3.39 -2.67
CA ARG A 106 11.08 2.86 -1.32
C ARG A 106 10.66 1.40 -1.17
N ILE A 107 9.51 1.02 -1.72
CA ILE A 107 9.02 -0.36 -1.71
C ILE A 107 9.96 -1.25 -2.51
N GLN A 108 10.26 -0.87 -3.75
CA GLN A 108 11.09 -1.63 -4.68
C GLN A 108 12.51 -1.82 -4.16
N GLU A 109 13.19 -0.74 -3.79
CA GLU A 109 14.57 -0.79 -3.28
C GLU A 109 14.64 -1.52 -1.94
N GLY A 110 13.71 -1.25 -1.03
CA GLY A 110 13.66 -1.89 0.28
C GLY A 110 13.42 -3.39 0.20
N CYS A 111 12.45 -3.83 -0.61
CA CYS A 111 12.17 -5.26 -0.78
C CYS A 111 13.30 -5.98 -1.50
N LYS A 112 13.91 -5.36 -2.53
CA LYS A 112 15.09 -5.89 -3.21
C LYS A 112 16.25 -6.13 -2.23
N ALA A 113 16.55 -5.15 -1.39
CA ALA A 113 17.62 -5.25 -0.40
C ALA A 113 17.35 -6.33 0.67
N LEU A 114 16.07 -6.57 1.01
CA LEU A 114 15.66 -7.54 2.02
C LEU A 114 15.36 -8.94 1.44
N GLY A 115 15.45 -9.11 0.12
CA GLY A 115 15.05 -10.34 -0.57
C GLY A 115 13.57 -10.69 -0.31
N ILE A 116 12.70 -9.69 -0.34
CA ILE A 116 11.23 -9.85 -0.31
C ILE A 116 10.74 -9.75 -1.75
N SER A 117 9.97 -10.73 -2.20
CA SER A 117 9.37 -10.69 -3.54
C SER A 117 8.13 -9.77 -3.55
N LEU A 118 7.87 -9.14 -4.70
CA LEU A 118 6.80 -8.16 -4.85
C LEU A 118 5.87 -8.54 -5.99
N LYS A 119 4.58 -8.22 -5.83
CA LYS A 119 3.61 -8.19 -6.91
C LYS A 119 2.82 -6.88 -6.84
N ALA A 120 3.08 -5.99 -7.80
CA ALA A 120 2.25 -4.81 -8.03
C ALA A 120 1.00 -5.23 -8.82
N LEU A 121 -0.17 -4.80 -8.37
CA LEU A 121 -1.45 -4.94 -9.06
C LEU A 121 -1.84 -3.60 -9.69
N GLU A 122 -2.59 -3.66 -10.79
CA GLU A 122 -3.12 -2.48 -11.47
C GLU A 122 -3.92 -1.59 -10.53
N ASN A 123 -3.77 -0.28 -10.73
CA ASN A 123 -4.43 0.72 -9.89
C ASN A 123 -5.83 1.05 -10.43
N PRO A 124 -6.92 0.75 -9.70
CA PRO A 124 -8.30 1.01 -10.15
C PRO A 124 -8.66 2.49 -10.32
N LEU A 125 -7.79 3.43 -9.93
CA LEU A 125 -8.00 4.86 -10.17
C LEU A 125 -7.96 5.26 -11.65
N PHE A 126 -7.32 4.44 -12.48
CA PHE A 126 -7.11 4.73 -13.89
C PHE A 126 -7.95 3.82 -14.78
N LEU A 127 -8.41 4.35 -15.91
CA LEU A 127 -9.15 3.59 -16.91
C LEU A 127 -8.24 2.67 -17.72
N ASN A 128 -6.99 3.08 -17.93
CA ASN A 128 -6.01 2.37 -18.74
C ASN A 128 -4.86 1.89 -17.86
N THR A 129 -4.30 0.72 -18.17
CA THR A 129 -3.04 0.25 -17.56
C THR A 129 -1.85 1.02 -18.14
N LYS A 130 -0.69 0.90 -17.49
CA LYS A 130 0.56 1.46 -18.03
C LYS A 130 0.91 0.84 -19.37
N GLU A 131 0.72 -0.46 -19.51
CA GLU A 131 0.99 -1.24 -20.71
C GLU A 131 0.11 -0.80 -21.88
N GLU A 132 -1.18 -0.53 -21.64
CA GLU A 132 -2.11 -0.02 -22.65
C GLU A 132 -1.73 1.38 -23.15
N LEU A 133 -1.06 2.18 -22.31
CA LEU A 133 -0.58 3.52 -22.68
C LEU A 133 0.75 3.50 -23.43
N LEU A 134 1.57 2.45 -23.32
CA LEU A 134 2.89 2.37 -23.96
C LEU A 134 2.85 2.62 -25.49
N PRO A 135 1.91 2.04 -26.27
CA PRO A 135 1.83 2.29 -27.70
C PRO A 135 1.57 3.76 -28.05
N PHE A 136 0.78 4.47 -27.23
CA PHE A 136 0.46 5.88 -27.46
C PHE A 136 1.69 6.79 -27.27
N PHE A 137 2.49 6.53 -26.25
CA PHE A 137 3.70 7.31 -25.98
C PHE A 137 4.91 6.91 -26.85
N GLY A 138 4.77 5.84 -27.64
CA GLY A 138 5.76 5.38 -28.62
C GLY A 138 7.01 4.75 -28.01
N LYS A 139 7.81 4.08 -28.85
CA LYS A 139 9.11 3.47 -28.47
C LYS A 139 10.25 4.49 -28.34
N ASN A 140 9.99 5.78 -28.53
CA ASN A 140 11.01 6.82 -28.52
C ASN A 140 11.19 7.38 -27.11
N LYS A 141 11.90 6.61 -26.27
CA LYS A 141 12.68 7.15 -25.15
C LYS A 141 14.10 6.62 -25.26
#